data_AF-A0A7Z0PDY1-F1
#
_entry.id   AF-A0A7Z0PDY1-F1
#
_cell.length_a   1.000
_cell.length_b   1.000
_cell.length_c   1.000
_cell.angle_alpha   90.00
_cell.angle_beta   90.00
_cell.angle_gamma   90.00
#
_symmetry.space_group_name_H-M   'P 1'
#
loop_
_entity.id
_entity.type
_entity.pdbx_description
1 polymer ?
#
loop_
_entity_poly.entity_id
_entity_poly.type
_entity_poly.pdbx_seq_one_letter_code
_entity_poly.pdbx_strand_id
1 'polypeptide(L)'
;MKKYLMLLLLLGMYNINYAKEENIDIKEENVAIKTEEKKEETEKEIVEEVVEKKEEDSKEEVVEEKNYVEKFESNEKNITLNLKFDKYFDESLNKFAYVKVTTNIRNKPTTKGSRVLSSLKTETKLPLLGIVKGNDGKEWLEVMYKNQKAYIFISNALVRGFNWQKAAEKANKLNDFIANSKLRNKEIYYLDSYVSLNTESSGKKDKYGNAANQSIKAYYNNNKEYINLPDRTLVTLEGQDDKYVYIKTASYGDITYAILKSDVKRFKKSNINKKVNRFIYIDRDSQTQVTLERSSSGFNVNTVGYVTTGITKGAGFVTPYGDFLVAYTKPVMAYASDFQKEPILNSKGEKIGERPIVIGDARFAIRFSGGGYLHGIPSTFEPKENREARKRATAAKLGTIPLSHKCVRNEDDVIEYLYRWVNGKNKIQKNGFTYPEEHVIVIVD
;
A
#
# COMPACT_ATOMS: atom_id res chain seq x y z
N MET A 1 -1.29 56.87 16.36
CA MET A 1 0.16 56.84 16.09
C MET A 1 0.52 55.49 15.49
N LYS A 2 1.25 55.53 14.36
CA LYS A 2 1.69 54.42 13.52
C LYS A 2 2.56 53.41 14.29
N LYS A 3 2.47 52.12 13.93
CA LYS A 3 3.57 51.38 13.28
C LYS A 3 3.10 50.00 12.80
N TYR A 4 3.01 49.89 11.48
CA TYR A 4 2.96 48.63 10.73
C TYR A 4 4.34 47.98 10.79
N LEU A 5 4.39 46.66 10.96
CA LEU A 5 5.56 45.85 10.63
C LEU A 5 5.14 44.81 9.59
N MET A 6 5.58 45.06 8.37
CA MET A 6 5.38 44.25 7.17
C MET A 6 6.60 43.34 7.04
N LEU A 7 6.42 42.01 7.10
CA LEU A 7 7.51 41.05 6.92
C LEU A 7 7.46 40.51 5.49
N LEU A 8 8.49 40.85 4.70
CA LEU A 8 8.70 40.36 3.33
C LEU A 8 9.02 38.86 3.32
N LEU A 9 8.33 38.13 2.45
CA LEU A 9 8.65 36.78 1.99
C LEU A 9 9.63 36.87 0.81
N LEU A 10 10.86 36.37 0.99
CA LEU A 10 11.79 36.10 -0.11
C LEU A 10 11.49 34.71 -0.70
N LEU A 11 10.89 34.69 -1.88
CA LEU A 11 10.77 33.52 -2.75
C LEU A 11 11.93 33.56 -3.77
N GLY A 12 12.90 32.65 -3.62
CA GLY A 12 13.92 32.41 -4.64
C GLY A 12 13.32 31.59 -5.78
N MET A 13 13.13 32.22 -6.94
CA MET A 13 12.78 31.56 -8.20
C MET A 13 14.08 31.12 -8.88
N TYR A 14 14.26 29.82 -9.10
CA TYR A 14 15.24 29.30 -10.05
C TYR A 14 14.58 29.20 -11.42
N ASN A 15 15.03 30.05 -12.36
CA ASN A 15 14.72 29.97 -13.78
C ASN A 15 15.67 28.97 -14.44
N ILE A 16 15.12 28.02 -15.18
CA ILE A 16 15.87 27.17 -16.13
C ILE A 16 15.47 27.62 -17.53
N ASN A 17 16.47 28.06 -18.29
CA ASN A 17 16.36 28.50 -19.68
C ASN A 17 16.10 27.31 -20.62
N TYR A 18 15.08 27.44 -21.47
CA TYR A 18 14.91 26.63 -22.68
C TYR A 18 15.60 27.35 -23.85
N ALA A 19 16.54 26.68 -24.51
CA ALA A 19 17.13 27.12 -25.76
C ALA A 19 16.31 26.61 -26.96
N LYS A 20 16.22 27.47 -27.97
CA LYS A 20 15.39 27.41 -29.17
C LYS A 20 16.05 26.61 -30.31
N GLU A 21 15.20 26.10 -31.18
CA GLU A 21 15.44 25.38 -32.43
C GLU A 21 16.24 26.17 -33.49
N GLU A 22 16.99 25.45 -34.33
CA GLU A 22 17.34 25.85 -35.70
C GLU A 22 16.83 24.80 -36.70
N ASN A 23 16.13 25.28 -37.73
CA ASN A 23 15.65 24.57 -38.92
C ASN A 23 16.78 24.36 -39.92
N ILE A 24 16.79 23.22 -40.64
CA ILE A 24 17.19 23.15 -42.06
C ILE A 24 16.33 22.11 -42.82
N ASP A 25 15.90 22.54 -44.01
CA ASP A 25 14.99 21.98 -45.01
C ASP A 25 15.27 20.55 -45.52
N ILE A 26 14.19 19.85 -45.90
CA ILE A 26 14.22 18.80 -46.93
C ILE A 26 13.17 19.13 -47.99
N LYS A 27 13.64 19.29 -49.23
CA LYS A 27 12.83 19.45 -50.44
C LYS A 27 12.22 18.11 -50.86
N GLU A 28 10.93 18.13 -51.16
CA GLU A 28 10.25 17.10 -51.95
C GLU A 28 10.53 17.32 -53.44
N GLU A 29 10.84 16.25 -54.17
CA GLU A 29 10.51 16.17 -55.59
C GLU A 29 10.12 14.73 -55.97
N ASN A 30 9.03 14.65 -56.71
CA ASN A 30 8.32 13.44 -57.12
C ASN A 30 8.98 12.78 -58.35
N VAL A 31 8.68 11.49 -58.58
CA VAL A 31 7.97 10.97 -59.79
C VAL A 31 8.42 9.55 -60.24
N ALA A 32 7.37 8.73 -60.43
CA ALA A 32 7.15 7.63 -61.38
C ALA A 32 7.67 6.19 -61.14
N ILE A 33 6.67 5.31 -61.08
CA ILE A 33 6.71 3.86 -61.35
C ILE A 33 6.58 3.64 -62.86
N LYS A 34 7.34 2.67 -63.42
CA LYS A 34 6.90 1.77 -64.51
C LYS A 34 7.82 0.55 -64.64
N THR A 35 7.24 -0.48 -65.24
CA THR A 35 7.36 -1.92 -64.95
C THR A 35 8.29 -2.70 -65.90
N GLU A 36 8.66 -3.90 -65.43
CA GLU A 36 8.74 -5.20 -66.16
C GLU A 36 10.07 -5.85 -66.63
N GLU A 37 10.23 -7.08 -66.10
CA GLU A 37 10.73 -8.35 -66.68
C GLU A 37 12.23 -8.77 -66.71
N LYS A 38 12.54 -9.76 -65.84
CA LYS A 38 12.91 -11.19 -66.13
C LYS A 38 14.25 -11.75 -65.57
N LYS A 39 14.05 -12.84 -64.78
CA LYS A 39 14.81 -14.10 -64.56
C LYS A 39 16.13 -14.05 -63.77
N GLU A 40 16.21 -14.64 -62.57
CA GLU A 40 16.26 -16.09 -62.21
C GLU A 40 17.52 -16.79 -62.73
N GLU A 41 18.57 -16.81 -61.89
CA GLU A 41 19.52 -17.92 -61.71
C GLU A 41 20.55 -17.53 -60.64
N THR A 42 20.21 -17.67 -59.34
CA THR A 42 21.16 -17.84 -58.20
C THR A 42 20.37 -17.85 -56.89
N GLU A 43 19.67 -18.93 -56.57
CA GLU A 43 19.05 -19.10 -55.24
C GLU A 43 19.07 -20.55 -54.73
N LYS A 44 19.89 -21.42 -55.34
CA LYS A 44 20.02 -22.83 -54.93
C LYS A 44 21.28 -23.19 -54.15
N GLU A 45 22.27 -22.30 -54.04
CA GLU A 45 23.48 -22.57 -53.23
C GLU A 45 23.47 -21.91 -51.84
N ILE A 46 22.57 -20.95 -51.58
CA ILE A 46 22.53 -20.23 -50.28
C ILE A 46 21.59 -20.94 -49.27
N VAL A 47 20.75 -21.88 -49.72
CA VAL A 47 19.79 -22.58 -48.86
C VAL A 47 20.38 -23.82 -48.20
N GLU A 48 21.39 -24.47 -48.78
CA GLU A 48 22.01 -25.65 -48.16
C GLU A 48 23.03 -25.30 -47.06
N GLU A 49 23.75 -24.17 -47.15
CA GLU A 49 24.72 -23.76 -46.13
C GLU A 49 24.07 -23.17 -44.85
N VAL A 50 22.78 -22.78 -44.91
CA VAL A 50 22.01 -22.28 -43.76
C VAL A 50 21.27 -23.40 -43.02
N VAL A 51 21.16 -24.59 -43.61
CA VAL A 51 20.53 -25.77 -42.99
C VAL A 51 21.55 -26.60 -42.20
N GLU A 52 22.80 -26.74 -42.68
CA GLU A 52 23.83 -27.50 -41.94
C GLU A 52 24.42 -26.78 -40.71
N LYS A 53 24.28 -25.45 -40.58
CA LYS A 53 24.71 -24.71 -39.37
C LYS A 53 23.62 -24.58 -38.30
N LYS A 54 22.44 -25.16 -38.50
CA LYS A 54 21.32 -25.12 -37.52
C LYS A 54 21.13 -26.42 -36.73
N GLU A 55 21.91 -27.47 -36.99
CA GLU A 55 21.77 -28.76 -36.29
C GLU A 55 22.84 -29.05 -35.21
N GLU A 56 23.78 -28.14 -34.93
CA GLU A 56 24.88 -28.41 -33.99
C GLU A 56 24.96 -27.54 -32.72
N ASP A 57 23.87 -26.85 -32.34
CA ASP A 57 23.81 -26.17 -31.02
C ASP A 57 22.49 -26.38 -30.26
N SER A 58 21.80 -27.49 -30.52
CA SER A 58 20.79 -28.04 -29.62
C SER A 58 21.46 -29.00 -28.62
N LYS A 59 22.30 -28.46 -27.73
CA LYS A 59 22.42 -29.10 -26.42
C LYS A 59 21.10 -28.86 -25.73
N GLU A 60 20.24 -29.89 -25.78
CA GLU A 60 19.12 -30.05 -24.88
C GLU A 60 19.58 -29.67 -23.46
N GLU A 61 19.20 -28.48 -23.01
CA GLU A 61 19.00 -28.26 -21.58
C GLU A 61 17.95 -29.29 -21.20
N VAL A 62 18.39 -30.38 -20.58
CA VAL A 62 17.52 -31.24 -19.79
C VAL A 62 16.81 -30.32 -18.83
N VAL A 63 15.57 -29.96 -19.15
CA VAL A 63 14.65 -29.33 -18.23
C VAL A 63 14.44 -30.36 -17.14
N GLU A 64 15.31 -30.33 -16.13
CA GLU A 64 15.08 -31.00 -14.86
C GLU A 64 13.70 -30.51 -14.46
N GLU A 65 12.70 -31.40 -14.55
CA GLU A 65 11.29 -31.09 -14.31
C GLU A 65 11.17 -30.73 -12.82
N LYS A 66 11.49 -29.47 -12.51
CA LYS A 66 11.46 -28.96 -11.16
C LYS A 66 10.01 -29.01 -10.73
N ASN A 67 9.75 -29.76 -9.66
CA ASN A 67 8.46 -29.81 -9.00
C ASN A 67 8.14 -28.45 -8.37
N TYR A 68 7.70 -27.47 -9.17
CA TYR A 68 7.17 -26.21 -8.67
C TYR A 68 5.88 -26.52 -7.90
N VAL A 69 5.85 -26.08 -6.64
CA VAL A 69 4.61 -26.00 -5.86
C VAL A 69 3.84 -24.75 -6.27
N GLU A 70 4.56 -23.65 -6.48
CA GLU A 70 4.01 -22.39 -6.96
C GLU A 70 5.08 -21.65 -7.78
N LYS A 71 4.70 -21.07 -8.92
CA LYS A 71 5.58 -20.24 -9.74
C LYS A 71 5.01 -18.83 -9.78
N PHE A 72 5.84 -17.84 -9.48
CA PHE A 72 5.41 -16.44 -9.55
C PHE A 72 5.67 -15.91 -10.96
N GLU A 73 4.60 -15.57 -11.66
CA GLU A 73 4.68 -14.96 -12.99
C GLU A 73 5.15 -13.50 -12.88
N SER A 74 5.89 -13.03 -13.88
CA SER A 74 6.33 -11.64 -13.98
C SER A 74 5.24 -10.70 -14.50
N ASN A 75 4.23 -11.23 -15.20
CA ASN A 75 3.28 -10.43 -15.97
C ASN A 75 1.89 -10.46 -15.33
N GLU A 76 1.52 -9.38 -14.64
CA GLU A 76 0.20 -9.21 -14.06
C GLU A 76 -0.74 -8.52 -15.06
N LYS A 77 -1.85 -9.18 -15.42
CA LYS A 77 -2.80 -8.66 -16.43
C LYS A 77 -3.55 -7.43 -15.90
N ASN A 78 -3.79 -6.43 -16.76
CA ASN A 78 -4.55 -5.21 -16.47
C ASN A 78 -3.94 -4.29 -15.39
N ILE A 79 -2.63 -4.46 -15.11
CA ILE A 79 -1.85 -3.53 -14.29
C ILE A 79 -0.78 -2.89 -15.15
N THR A 80 -0.63 -1.58 -15.00
CA THR A 80 0.46 -0.80 -15.59
C THR A 80 1.34 -0.24 -14.48
N LEU A 81 2.65 -0.27 -14.67
CA LEU A 81 3.63 0.25 -13.72
C LEU A 81 4.21 1.58 -14.22
N ASN A 82 3.38 2.63 -14.29
CA ASN A 82 3.88 3.98 -14.52
C ASN A 82 4.11 4.67 -13.18
N LEU A 83 5.16 4.24 -12.48
CA LEU A 83 5.53 4.78 -11.18
C LEU A 83 5.89 6.27 -11.32
N LYS A 84 5.22 7.10 -10.52
CA LYS A 84 5.48 8.54 -10.39
C LYS A 84 6.45 8.83 -9.25
N PHE A 85 6.61 7.87 -8.33
CA PHE A 85 7.57 7.93 -7.24
C PHE A 85 7.97 6.51 -6.80
N ASP A 86 9.24 6.16 -6.96
CA ASP A 86 9.79 4.80 -6.81
C ASP A 86 11.18 4.77 -6.14
N LYS A 87 11.60 5.86 -5.48
CA LYS A 87 12.94 6.04 -4.91
C LYS A 87 13.46 4.85 -4.06
N TYR A 88 12.58 4.13 -3.38
CA TYR A 88 12.92 3.00 -2.49
C TYR A 88 12.48 1.64 -3.04
N PHE A 89 12.06 1.59 -4.29
CA PHE A 89 11.53 0.41 -4.93
C PHE A 89 12.55 -0.21 -5.89
N ASP A 90 12.60 -1.52 -5.85
CA ASP A 90 13.29 -2.36 -6.82
C ASP A 90 12.21 -3.24 -7.46
N GLU A 91 12.00 -3.11 -8.77
CA GLU A 91 10.98 -3.86 -9.50
C GLU A 91 11.12 -5.37 -9.35
N SER A 92 12.34 -5.86 -9.17
CA SER A 92 12.59 -7.28 -8.91
C SER A 92 12.06 -7.75 -7.55
N LEU A 93 11.70 -6.82 -6.66
CA LEU A 93 11.12 -7.08 -5.34
C LEU A 93 9.59 -6.91 -5.30
N ASN A 94 8.86 -7.08 -6.41
CA ASN A 94 7.40 -7.21 -6.35
C ASN A 94 6.99 -8.33 -5.38
N LYS A 95 7.53 -9.53 -5.62
CA LYS A 95 7.46 -10.69 -4.75
C LYS A 95 8.86 -10.98 -4.26
N PHE A 96 9.04 -11.09 -2.96
CA PHE A 96 10.36 -11.27 -2.37
C PHE A 96 10.34 -12.22 -1.18
N ALA A 97 11.43 -12.95 -1.04
CA ALA A 97 11.74 -13.70 0.16
C ALA A 97 12.32 -12.73 1.21
N TYR A 98 11.66 -12.64 2.36
CA TYR A 98 12.14 -11.91 3.52
C TYR A 98 12.77 -12.87 4.53
N VAL A 99 14.09 -12.80 4.70
CA VAL A 99 14.83 -13.68 5.60
C VAL A 99 14.54 -13.32 7.06
N LYS A 100 13.84 -14.21 7.78
CA LYS A 100 13.47 -13.97 9.19
C LYS A 100 14.49 -14.50 10.20
N VAL A 101 15.31 -15.47 9.78
CA VAL A 101 16.41 -16.05 10.58
C VAL A 101 17.65 -16.16 9.70
N THR A 102 18.84 -15.95 10.28
CA THR A 102 20.10 -16.14 9.56
C THR A 102 20.13 -17.53 8.94
N THR A 103 20.35 -17.61 7.63
CA THR A 103 20.19 -18.86 6.88
C THR A 103 21.18 -18.97 5.73
N ASN A 104 21.55 -20.19 5.38
CA ASN A 104 22.37 -20.45 4.21
C ASN A 104 21.51 -20.38 2.95
N ILE A 105 22.04 -19.73 1.92
CA ILE A 105 21.51 -19.76 0.56
C ILE A 105 22.32 -20.77 -0.25
N ARG A 106 21.64 -21.62 -1.01
CA ARG A 106 22.22 -22.82 -1.66
C ARG A 106 22.00 -22.81 -3.16
N ASN A 107 22.84 -23.52 -3.90
CA ASN A 107 22.69 -23.65 -5.34
C ASN A 107 21.65 -24.72 -5.77
N LYS A 108 21.20 -25.57 -4.84
CA LYS A 108 20.15 -26.59 -5.07
C LYS A 108 19.15 -26.59 -3.90
N PRO A 109 17.87 -26.95 -4.13
CA PRO A 109 16.82 -27.02 -3.11
C PRO A 109 16.95 -28.30 -2.27
N THR A 110 18.07 -28.47 -1.57
CA THR A 110 18.30 -29.58 -0.65
C THR A 110 19.45 -29.22 0.29
N THR A 111 19.51 -29.80 1.48
CA THR A 111 20.70 -29.67 2.34
C THR A 111 21.80 -30.68 2.00
N LYS A 112 21.46 -31.81 1.35
CA LYS A 112 22.39 -32.90 1.06
C LYS A 112 23.00 -32.72 -0.34
N GLY A 113 24.33 -32.66 -0.43
CA GLY A 113 25.03 -32.53 -1.72
C GLY A 113 24.85 -31.17 -2.43
N SER A 114 24.32 -30.16 -1.74
CA SER A 114 24.24 -28.78 -2.26
C SER A 114 25.39 -27.93 -1.72
N ARG A 115 25.89 -27.03 -2.58
CA ARG A 115 26.90 -26.04 -2.22
C ARG A 115 26.20 -24.84 -1.58
N VAL A 116 26.72 -24.41 -0.43
CA VAL A 116 26.33 -23.13 0.20
C VAL A 116 26.98 -22.00 -0.59
N LEU A 117 26.16 -21.10 -1.14
CA LEU A 117 26.61 -19.93 -1.89
C LEU A 117 27.02 -18.79 -0.95
N SER A 118 26.28 -18.61 0.15
CA SER A 118 26.53 -17.61 1.18
C SER A 118 25.67 -17.85 2.43
N SER A 119 25.87 -17.02 3.47
CA SER A 119 25.00 -16.92 4.64
C SER A 119 24.28 -15.57 4.61
N LEU A 120 22.95 -15.60 4.60
CA LEU A 120 22.10 -14.41 4.59
C LEU A 120 21.76 -14.01 6.03
N LYS A 121 21.86 -12.70 6.32
CA LYS A 121 21.43 -12.13 7.59
C LYS A 121 19.90 -11.96 7.63
N THR A 122 19.36 -11.80 8.82
CA THR A 122 17.96 -11.40 9.02
C THR A 122 17.64 -10.09 8.29
N GLU A 123 16.38 -9.90 7.92
CA GLU A 123 15.84 -8.73 7.21
C GLU A 123 16.30 -8.58 5.74
N THR A 124 17.14 -9.52 5.24
CA THR A 124 17.52 -9.60 3.83
C THR A 124 16.29 -9.86 2.97
N LYS A 125 16.13 -9.08 1.88
CA LYS A 125 15.08 -9.25 0.86
C LYS A 125 15.72 -9.74 -0.43
N LEU A 126 15.14 -10.74 -1.07
CA LEU A 126 15.59 -11.28 -2.36
C LEU A 126 14.41 -11.48 -3.32
N PRO A 127 14.55 -11.16 -4.62
CA PRO A 127 13.53 -11.44 -5.62
C PRO A 127 13.12 -12.90 -5.59
N LEU A 128 11.81 -13.16 -5.54
CA LEU A 128 11.26 -14.50 -5.41
C LEU A 128 10.69 -14.96 -6.75
N LEU A 129 11.13 -16.12 -7.23
CA LEU A 129 10.71 -16.73 -8.49
C LEU A 129 9.64 -17.80 -8.30
N GLY A 130 9.67 -18.52 -7.18
CA GLY A 130 8.70 -19.57 -6.91
C GLY A 130 8.98 -20.34 -5.62
N ILE A 131 8.09 -21.28 -5.32
CA ILE A 131 8.23 -22.30 -4.31
C ILE A 131 8.44 -23.63 -5.04
N VAL A 132 9.52 -24.33 -4.72
CA VAL A 132 9.88 -25.61 -5.31
C VAL A 132 9.97 -26.70 -4.25
N LYS A 133 9.62 -27.93 -4.63
CA LYS A 133 9.85 -29.11 -3.81
C LYS A 133 11.24 -29.69 -4.10
N GLY A 134 12.07 -29.71 -3.07
CA GLY A 134 13.42 -30.25 -3.10
C GLY A 134 13.46 -31.77 -3.18
N ASN A 135 14.62 -32.32 -3.55
CA ASN A 135 14.87 -33.76 -3.55
C ASN A 135 14.84 -34.37 -2.14
N ASP A 136 14.88 -33.52 -1.11
CA ASP A 136 14.67 -33.89 0.30
C ASP A 136 13.18 -33.94 0.70
N GLY A 137 12.27 -33.76 -0.26
CA GLY A 137 10.81 -33.74 -0.07
C GLY A 137 10.29 -32.45 0.57
N LYS A 138 11.15 -31.47 0.86
CA LYS A 138 10.80 -30.23 1.55
C LYS A 138 10.58 -29.08 0.57
N GLU A 139 9.94 -28.01 1.04
CA GLU A 139 9.73 -26.81 0.24
C GLU A 139 10.89 -25.80 0.40
N TRP A 140 11.26 -25.20 -0.72
CA TRP A 140 12.33 -24.22 -0.84
C TRP A 140 11.85 -23.03 -1.66
N LEU A 141 12.29 -21.84 -1.28
CA LEU A 141 12.09 -20.63 -2.07
C LEU A 141 13.17 -20.58 -3.15
N GLU A 142 12.77 -20.58 -4.42
CA GLU A 142 13.64 -20.25 -5.54
C GLU A 142 13.73 -18.72 -5.66
N VAL A 143 14.93 -18.16 -5.47
CA VAL A 143 15.20 -16.72 -5.46
C VAL A 143 16.28 -16.35 -6.46
N MET A 144 16.31 -15.09 -6.89
CA MET A 144 17.48 -14.54 -7.59
C MET A 144 18.50 -14.03 -6.58
N TYR A 145 19.73 -14.50 -6.69
CA TYR A 145 20.85 -14.07 -5.86
C TYR A 145 22.10 -13.91 -6.70
N LYS A 146 22.63 -12.68 -6.80
CA LYS A 146 23.80 -12.35 -7.65
C LYS A 146 23.62 -12.86 -9.10
N ASN A 147 22.47 -12.55 -9.70
CA ASN A 147 22.11 -12.90 -11.08
C ASN A 147 22.05 -14.40 -11.39
N GLN A 148 21.98 -15.26 -10.38
CA GLN A 148 21.75 -16.70 -10.54
C GLN A 148 20.60 -17.17 -9.64
N LYS A 149 19.95 -18.27 -10.05
CA LYS A 149 18.95 -18.94 -9.23
C LYS A 149 19.61 -19.58 -8.01
N ALA A 150 18.96 -19.43 -6.87
CA ALA A 150 19.40 -19.99 -5.62
C ALA A 150 18.21 -20.34 -4.71
N TYR A 151 18.49 -21.07 -3.64
CA TYR A 151 17.46 -21.69 -2.83
C TYR A 151 17.63 -21.38 -1.34
N ILE A 152 16.52 -21.02 -0.71
CA ILE A 152 16.43 -20.80 0.74
C ILE A 152 15.35 -21.72 1.28
N PHE A 153 15.62 -22.36 2.42
CA PHE A 153 14.62 -23.23 3.05
C PHE A 153 13.40 -22.40 3.47
N ILE A 154 12.19 -22.82 3.09
CA ILE A 154 10.99 -21.99 3.22
C ILE A 154 10.72 -21.55 4.66
N SER A 155 11.01 -22.42 5.64
CA SER A 155 10.77 -22.12 7.05
C SER A 155 11.65 -21.00 7.60
N ASN A 156 12.70 -20.59 6.88
CA ASN A 156 13.65 -19.57 7.31
C ASN A 156 13.36 -18.18 6.73
N ALA A 157 12.34 -18.07 5.88
CA ALA A 157 11.91 -16.83 5.26
C ALA A 157 10.39 -16.67 5.33
N LEU A 158 9.91 -15.51 4.89
CA LEU A 158 8.51 -15.22 4.61
C LEU A 158 8.39 -14.82 3.15
N VAL A 159 7.31 -15.25 2.49
CA VAL A 159 6.93 -14.73 1.17
C VAL A 159 6.18 -13.43 1.39
N ARG A 160 6.70 -12.34 0.82
CA ARG A 160 6.11 -11.00 0.92
C ARG A 160 6.04 -10.36 -0.45
N GLY A 161 5.24 -9.31 -0.56
CA GLY A 161 5.24 -8.53 -1.79
C GLY A 161 4.49 -7.22 -1.70
N PHE A 162 4.54 -6.45 -2.77
CA PHE A 162 3.67 -5.30 -2.97
C PHE A 162 2.26 -5.73 -3.38
N ASN A 163 2.13 -6.91 -4.01
CA ASN A 163 0.85 -7.59 -4.24
C ASN A 163 -0.16 -6.73 -5.02
N TRP A 164 0.30 -6.02 -6.07
CA TRP A 164 -0.54 -5.06 -6.78
C TRP A 164 -1.70 -5.71 -7.56
N GLN A 165 -1.58 -6.95 -8.05
CA GLN A 165 -2.74 -7.71 -8.56
C GLN A 165 -3.83 -7.84 -7.50
N LYS A 166 -3.46 -8.29 -6.29
CA LYS A 166 -4.40 -8.44 -5.15
C LYS A 166 -5.01 -7.09 -4.76
N ALA A 167 -4.21 -6.03 -4.78
CA ALA A 167 -4.68 -4.67 -4.53
C ALA A 167 -5.75 -4.25 -5.55
N ALA A 168 -5.52 -4.53 -6.84
CA ALA A 168 -6.45 -4.21 -7.91
C ALA A 168 -7.74 -5.05 -7.87
N GLU A 169 -7.64 -6.33 -7.51
CA GLU A 169 -8.80 -7.20 -7.28
C GLU A 169 -9.69 -6.66 -6.16
N LYS A 170 -9.09 -6.23 -5.04
CA LYS A 170 -9.83 -5.60 -3.94
C LYS A 170 -10.44 -4.26 -4.34
N ALA A 171 -9.70 -3.43 -5.08
CA ALA A 171 -10.22 -2.16 -5.60
C ALA A 171 -11.41 -2.37 -6.57
N ASN A 172 -11.35 -3.38 -7.44
CA ASN A 172 -12.45 -3.77 -8.32
C ASN A 172 -13.66 -4.25 -7.51
N LYS A 173 -13.46 -5.18 -6.57
CA LYS A 173 -14.53 -5.67 -5.69
C LYS A 173 -15.27 -4.53 -4.99
N LEU A 174 -14.54 -3.51 -4.54
CA LEU A 174 -15.13 -2.34 -3.90
C LEU A 174 -15.89 -1.45 -4.89
N ASN A 175 -15.35 -1.26 -6.10
CA ASN A 175 -16.06 -0.56 -7.17
C ASN A 175 -17.31 -1.30 -7.65
N ASP A 176 -17.31 -2.63 -7.62
CA ASP A 176 -18.49 -3.45 -7.91
C ASP A 176 -19.54 -3.31 -6.81
N PHE A 177 -19.12 -3.28 -5.53
CA PHE A 177 -20.02 -2.94 -4.43
C PHE A 177 -20.66 -1.55 -4.62
N ILE A 178 -19.89 -0.54 -5.04
CA ILE A 178 -20.39 0.81 -5.32
C ILE A 178 -21.41 0.78 -6.47
N ALA A 179 -21.07 0.13 -7.59
CA ALA A 179 -21.94 0.02 -8.75
C ALA A 179 -23.25 -0.72 -8.43
N ASN A 180 -23.16 -1.85 -7.74
CA ASN A 180 -24.31 -2.65 -7.33
C ASN A 180 -25.19 -1.92 -6.31
N SER A 181 -24.62 -1.09 -5.45
CA SER A 181 -25.39 -0.24 -4.53
C SER A 181 -26.21 0.79 -5.30
N LYS A 182 -25.62 1.41 -6.32
CA LYS A 182 -26.34 2.34 -7.20
C LYS A 182 -27.45 1.67 -7.98
N LEU A 183 -27.21 0.48 -8.56
CA LEU A 183 -28.23 -0.29 -9.28
C LEU A 183 -29.44 -0.64 -8.39
N ARG A 184 -29.21 -0.87 -7.10
CA ARG A 184 -30.26 -1.13 -6.10
C ARG A 184 -30.87 0.14 -5.51
N ASN A 185 -30.54 1.32 -6.03
CA ASN A 185 -30.93 2.62 -5.49
C ASN A 185 -30.62 2.78 -3.99
N LYS A 186 -29.47 2.23 -3.55
CA LYS A 186 -28.99 2.32 -2.17
C LYS A 186 -27.92 3.40 -2.06
N GLU A 187 -28.07 4.25 -1.05
CA GLU A 187 -27.02 5.19 -0.66
C GLU A 187 -25.89 4.49 0.08
N ILE A 188 -24.67 4.99 -0.11
CA ILE A 188 -23.47 4.52 0.58
C ILE A 188 -23.14 5.47 1.72
N TYR A 189 -22.96 4.90 2.90
CA TYR A 189 -22.60 5.59 4.13
C TYR A 189 -21.18 5.23 4.56
N TYR A 190 -20.56 6.07 5.37
CA TYR A 190 -19.40 5.68 6.18
C TYR A 190 -19.74 5.79 7.66
N LEU A 191 -19.10 4.95 8.47
CA LEU A 191 -19.18 5.04 9.92
C LEU A 191 -18.31 6.19 10.45
N ASP A 192 -18.87 7.07 11.27
CA ASP A 192 -18.17 8.15 11.99
C ASP A 192 -18.09 7.81 13.48
N SER A 193 -16.96 7.25 13.87
CA SER A 193 -16.71 6.68 15.20
C SER A 193 -15.44 7.21 15.85
N TYR A 194 -14.90 8.29 15.28
CA TYR A 194 -13.65 8.86 15.72
C TYR A 194 -13.79 9.69 16.98
N VAL A 195 -12.88 9.44 17.91
CA VAL A 195 -12.69 10.26 19.10
C VAL A 195 -11.21 10.65 19.13
N SER A 196 -10.94 11.95 19.07
CA SER A 196 -9.58 12.47 19.07
C SER A 196 -8.87 12.19 20.38
N LEU A 197 -7.60 11.79 20.31
CA LEU A 197 -6.77 11.46 21.48
C LEU A 197 -7.43 10.45 22.44
N ASN A 198 -8.22 9.53 21.90
CA ASN A 198 -8.85 8.48 22.69
C ASN A 198 -7.76 7.59 23.35
N THR A 199 -7.76 7.55 24.69
CA THR A 199 -6.84 6.76 25.52
C THR A 199 -7.47 5.47 26.06
N GLU A 200 -8.68 5.13 25.63
CA GLU A 200 -9.35 3.90 26.03
C GLU A 200 -8.60 2.68 25.48
N SER A 201 -8.72 1.57 26.20
CA SER A 201 -8.14 0.29 25.76
C SER A 201 -8.69 -0.13 24.39
N SER A 202 -7.95 -0.98 23.67
CA SER A 202 -8.40 -1.53 22.39
C SER A 202 -9.71 -2.30 22.49
N GLY A 203 -10.07 -2.78 23.69
CA GLY A 203 -11.12 -3.77 23.89
C GLY A 203 -10.80 -5.11 23.22
N LYS A 204 -11.78 -6.02 23.24
CA LYS A 204 -11.68 -7.35 22.63
C LYS A 204 -11.62 -7.22 21.10
N LYS A 205 -10.61 -7.83 20.48
CA LYS A 205 -10.45 -7.91 19.03
C LYS A 205 -11.41 -8.93 18.43
N ASP A 206 -11.86 -8.70 17.20
CA ASP A 206 -12.63 -9.67 16.42
C ASP A 206 -11.73 -10.65 15.64
N LYS A 207 -12.34 -11.51 14.82
CA LYS A 207 -11.62 -12.50 14.01
C LYS A 207 -10.68 -11.91 12.94
N TYR A 208 -10.85 -10.64 12.58
CA TYR A 208 -9.98 -9.92 11.63
C TYR A 208 -8.91 -9.08 12.35
N GLY A 209 -8.88 -9.15 13.69
CA GLY A 209 -7.96 -8.38 14.54
C GLY A 209 -8.42 -6.95 14.79
N ASN A 210 -9.61 -6.55 14.33
CA ASN A 210 -10.13 -5.20 14.54
C ASN A 210 -10.51 -4.99 16.00
N ALA A 211 -10.02 -3.89 16.56
CA ALA A 211 -10.28 -3.49 17.94
C ALA A 211 -11.69 -2.90 18.11
N ALA A 212 -12.27 -3.06 19.29
CA ALA A 212 -13.54 -2.43 19.64
C ALA A 212 -13.42 -0.89 19.75
N ASN A 213 -12.23 -0.39 20.09
CA ASN A 213 -11.93 1.03 20.13
C ASN A 213 -12.25 1.71 18.79
N GLN A 214 -13.13 2.72 18.85
CA GLN A 214 -13.58 3.51 17.69
C GLN A 214 -14.22 2.65 16.59
N SER A 215 -14.93 1.60 17.01
CA SER A 215 -15.72 0.70 16.18
C SER A 215 -17.16 0.60 16.71
N ILE A 216 -18.03 -0.06 15.95
CA ILE A 216 -19.31 -0.59 16.44
C ILE A 216 -19.35 -2.11 16.29
N LYS A 217 -20.20 -2.80 17.04
CA LYS A 217 -20.43 -4.23 16.84
C LYS A 217 -21.40 -4.42 15.68
N ALA A 218 -20.98 -5.19 14.68
CA ALA A 218 -21.83 -5.64 13.59
C ALA A 218 -21.96 -7.16 13.67
N TYR A 219 -23.16 -7.61 14.02
CA TYR A 219 -23.49 -9.00 14.31
C TYR A 219 -23.85 -9.77 13.05
N TYR A 220 -23.57 -11.07 13.01
CA TYR A 220 -23.97 -11.97 11.94
C TYR A 220 -24.22 -13.38 12.52
N ASN A 221 -24.63 -14.32 11.65
CA ASN A 221 -24.95 -15.70 12.06
C ASN A 221 -25.99 -15.72 13.22
N ASN A 222 -27.16 -15.11 12.98
CA ASN A 222 -28.24 -14.98 13.96
C ASN A 222 -27.78 -14.36 15.29
N ASN A 223 -26.93 -13.34 15.21
CA ASN A 223 -26.36 -12.60 16.34
C ASN A 223 -25.44 -13.42 17.27
N LYS A 224 -24.98 -14.60 16.85
CA LYS A 224 -24.02 -15.43 17.61
C LYS A 224 -22.59 -14.96 17.45
N GLU A 225 -22.29 -14.31 16.32
CA GLU A 225 -20.96 -13.79 16.00
C GLU A 225 -21.03 -12.30 15.71
N TYR A 226 -19.89 -11.62 15.82
CA TYR A 226 -19.78 -10.21 15.48
C TYR A 226 -18.38 -9.86 14.95
N ILE A 227 -18.33 -8.75 14.22
CA ILE A 227 -17.11 -8.02 13.91
C ILE A 227 -17.14 -6.65 14.60
N ASN A 228 -15.96 -6.09 14.84
CA ASN A 228 -15.80 -4.70 15.22
C ASN A 228 -15.67 -3.89 13.93
N LEU A 229 -16.77 -3.27 13.48
CA LEU A 229 -16.83 -2.43 12.30
C LEU A 229 -16.14 -1.09 12.57
N PRO A 230 -14.96 -0.82 12.00
CA PRO A 230 -14.18 0.36 12.38
C PRO A 230 -14.69 1.65 11.75
N ASP A 231 -14.32 2.78 12.37
CA ASP A 231 -14.46 4.12 11.80
C ASP A 231 -14.04 4.15 10.32
N ARG A 232 -14.80 4.90 9.52
CA ARG A 232 -14.68 5.10 8.06
C ARG A 232 -14.99 3.91 7.16
N THR A 233 -15.42 2.76 7.69
CA THR A 233 -15.90 1.67 6.85
C THR A 233 -17.13 2.08 6.04
N LEU A 234 -17.12 1.74 4.75
CA LEU A 234 -18.22 1.98 3.82
C LEU A 234 -19.29 0.90 3.94
N VAL A 235 -20.56 1.32 3.99
CA VAL A 235 -21.72 0.43 4.12
C VAL A 235 -22.91 0.89 3.28
N THR A 236 -23.81 -0.03 2.97
CA THR A 236 -25.19 0.27 2.58
C THR A 236 -26.15 -0.14 3.69
N LEU A 237 -27.28 0.57 3.82
CA LEU A 237 -28.38 0.20 4.71
C LEU A 237 -29.42 -0.63 3.94
N GLU A 238 -29.65 -1.87 4.37
CA GLU A 238 -30.46 -2.84 3.64
C GLU A 238 -31.92 -2.85 4.11
N GLY A 239 -32.15 -2.73 5.41
CA GLY A 239 -33.48 -2.73 6.04
C GLY A 239 -33.36 -2.64 7.55
N GLN A 240 -34.46 -2.81 8.29
CA GLN A 240 -34.45 -2.82 9.75
C GLN A 240 -35.59 -3.67 10.31
N ASP A 241 -35.43 -4.14 11.55
CA ASP A 241 -36.50 -4.66 12.40
C ASP A 241 -36.67 -3.78 13.64
N ASP A 242 -37.28 -4.26 14.73
CA ASP A 242 -37.49 -3.48 15.95
C ASP A 242 -36.18 -3.08 16.65
N LYS A 243 -35.16 -3.93 16.60
CA LYS A 243 -33.91 -3.77 17.37
C LYS A 243 -32.71 -3.38 16.49
N TYR A 244 -32.66 -3.88 15.26
CA TYR A 244 -31.49 -3.81 14.41
C TYR A 244 -31.75 -3.08 13.09
N VAL A 245 -30.67 -2.50 12.56
CA VAL A 245 -30.56 -2.12 11.15
C VAL A 245 -29.60 -3.08 10.47
N TYR A 246 -29.97 -3.54 9.29
CA TYR A 246 -29.18 -4.45 8.48
C TYR A 246 -28.29 -3.69 7.51
N ILE A 247 -27.02 -4.07 7.43
CA ILE A 247 -26.02 -3.42 6.59
C ILE A 247 -25.25 -4.43 5.74
N LYS A 248 -24.72 -3.96 4.61
CA LYS A 248 -23.72 -4.67 3.81
C LYS A 248 -22.47 -3.82 3.65
N THR A 249 -21.31 -4.48 3.50
CA THR A 249 -20.01 -3.84 3.29
C THR A 249 -19.10 -4.75 2.47
N ALA A 250 -18.24 -4.18 1.64
CA ALA A 250 -17.33 -4.96 0.78
C ALA A 250 -16.20 -5.65 1.56
N SER A 251 -15.87 -5.14 2.74
CA SER A 251 -14.63 -5.47 3.47
C SER A 251 -14.61 -6.87 4.07
N TYR A 252 -15.77 -7.43 4.42
CA TYR A 252 -15.86 -8.65 5.26
C TYR A 252 -16.65 -9.80 4.62
N GLY A 253 -16.73 -9.82 3.29
CA GLY A 253 -17.48 -10.82 2.52
C GLY A 253 -18.90 -10.36 2.19
N ASP A 254 -19.62 -11.14 1.38
CA ASP A 254 -21.02 -10.86 1.04
C ASP A 254 -21.96 -11.38 2.13
N ILE A 255 -21.87 -10.75 3.30
CA ILE A 255 -22.66 -11.05 4.50
C ILE A 255 -23.51 -9.83 4.84
N THR A 256 -24.77 -10.07 5.22
CA THR A 256 -25.61 -9.04 5.84
C THR A 256 -25.34 -9.02 7.34
N TYR A 257 -24.96 -7.86 7.87
CA TYR A 257 -24.72 -7.67 9.29
C TYR A 257 -25.85 -6.91 9.96
N ALA A 258 -26.14 -7.21 11.22
CA ALA A 258 -27.07 -6.48 12.07
C ALA A 258 -26.29 -5.53 13.00
N ILE A 259 -26.69 -4.26 13.04
CA ILE A 259 -26.18 -3.25 13.99
C ILE A 259 -27.32 -2.74 14.84
N LEU A 260 -27.05 -2.27 16.06
CA LEU A 260 -28.09 -1.67 16.90
C LEU A 260 -28.61 -0.39 16.26
N LYS A 261 -29.92 -0.13 16.35
CA LYS A 261 -30.53 1.14 15.88
C LYS A 261 -29.85 2.37 16.47
N SER A 262 -29.39 2.30 17.72
CA SER A 262 -28.68 3.39 18.40
C SER A 262 -27.36 3.80 17.71
N ASP A 263 -26.74 2.91 16.93
CA ASP A 263 -25.50 3.19 16.21
C ASP A 263 -25.74 3.86 14.85
N VAL A 264 -26.97 3.84 14.30
CA VAL A 264 -27.29 4.41 12.98
C VAL A 264 -26.94 5.90 12.90
N LYS A 265 -27.08 6.64 13.99
CA LYS A 265 -26.74 8.08 14.08
C LYS A 265 -25.26 8.39 13.76
N ARG A 266 -24.40 7.39 13.86
CA ARG A 266 -22.96 7.46 13.57
C ARG A 266 -22.67 7.28 12.08
N PHE A 267 -23.63 6.85 11.27
CA PHE A 267 -23.44 6.75 9.83
C PHE A 267 -23.70 8.08 9.13
N LYS A 268 -22.79 8.48 8.25
CA LYS A 268 -22.87 9.71 7.44
C LYS A 268 -22.84 9.35 5.96
N LYS A 269 -23.56 10.11 5.13
CA LYS A 269 -23.55 9.90 3.68
C LYS A 269 -22.13 10.09 3.14
N SER A 270 -21.66 9.15 2.33
CA SER A 270 -20.34 9.22 1.68
C SER A 270 -20.33 10.14 0.46
N ASN A 271 -21.49 10.36 -0.17
CA ASN A 271 -21.64 11.02 -1.46
C ASN A 271 -20.85 10.34 -2.59
N ILE A 272 -20.55 9.05 -2.47
CA ILE A 272 -20.01 8.21 -3.55
C ILE A 272 -21.18 7.81 -4.46
N ASN A 273 -21.15 8.27 -5.71
CA ASN A 273 -22.20 8.01 -6.72
C ASN A 273 -21.65 7.45 -8.05
N LYS A 274 -20.33 7.24 -8.12
CA LYS A 274 -19.58 6.69 -9.25
C LYS A 274 -18.40 5.88 -8.71
N LYS A 275 -17.80 5.06 -9.58
CA LYS A 275 -16.58 4.30 -9.26
C LYS A 275 -15.48 5.24 -8.75
N VAL A 276 -14.77 4.78 -7.73
CA VAL A 276 -13.60 5.46 -7.16
C VAL A 276 -12.38 5.16 -8.04
N ASN A 277 -11.55 6.18 -8.27
CA ASN A 277 -10.36 6.04 -9.09
C ASN A 277 -9.10 5.81 -8.25
N ARG A 278 -9.05 6.29 -7.01
CA ARG A 278 -7.84 6.37 -6.19
C ARG A 278 -7.90 5.43 -4.98
N PHE A 279 -6.93 4.53 -4.90
CA PHE A 279 -6.80 3.57 -3.81
C PHE A 279 -5.39 3.56 -3.24
N ILE A 280 -5.28 3.40 -1.93
CA ILE A 280 -4.03 3.09 -1.24
C ILE A 280 -4.20 1.71 -0.60
N TYR A 281 -3.48 0.73 -1.09
CA TYR A 281 -3.46 -0.62 -0.56
C TYR A 281 -2.31 -0.78 0.44
N ILE A 282 -2.59 -1.43 1.56
CA ILE A 282 -1.63 -1.69 2.64
C ILE A 282 -1.71 -3.17 3.00
N ASP A 283 -0.60 -3.88 2.84
CA ASP A 283 -0.48 -5.27 3.25
C ASP A 283 0.26 -5.35 4.58
N ARG A 284 -0.46 -5.76 5.64
CA ARG A 284 0.09 -5.85 6.99
C ARG A 284 1.06 -7.01 7.15
N ASP A 285 0.95 -8.07 6.37
CA ASP A 285 1.87 -9.21 6.49
C ASP A 285 3.17 -8.94 5.73
N SER A 286 3.05 -8.30 4.56
CA SER A 286 4.18 -7.89 3.72
C SER A 286 4.86 -6.61 4.23
N GLN A 287 4.18 -5.81 5.05
CA GLN A 287 4.64 -4.48 5.48
C GLN A 287 4.94 -3.56 4.28
N THR A 288 4.03 -3.57 3.29
CA THR A 288 4.14 -2.81 2.04
C THR A 288 2.89 -1.96 1.80
N GLN A 289 3.05 -0.96 0.94
CA GLN A 289 2.00 -0.07 0.50
C GLN A 289 2.08 0.07 -1.03
N VAL A 290 0.93 0.07 -1.69
CA VAL A 290 0.78 0.29 -3.14
C VAL A 290 -0.29 1.34 -3.38
N THR A 291 -0.07 2.26 -4.31
CA THR A 291 -1.09 3.23 -4.73
C THR A 291 -1.58 2.87 -6.11
N LEU A 292 -2.89 2.71 -6.25
CA LEU A 292 -3.55 2.39 -7.51
C LEU A 292 -4.41 3.57 -7.97
N GLU A 293 -4.29 3.88 -9.25
CA GLU A 293 -5.16 4.81 -9.96
C GLU A 293 -5.84 4.09 -11.12
N ARG A 294 -7.16 4.14 -11.17
CA ARG A 294 -7.95 3.48 -12.21
C ARG A 294 -7.68 4.12 -13.57
N SER A 295 -7.42 3.30 -14.58
CA SER A 295 -7.25 3.70 -15.99
C SER A 295 -8.41 3.17 -16.84
N SER A 296 -8.36 3.39 -18.16
CA SER A 296 -9.34 2.83 -19.11
C SER A 296 -9.24 1.30 -19.23
N SER A 297 -8.06 0.73 -19.02
CA SER A 297 -7.76 -0.70 -19.20
C SER A 297 -7.53 -1.48 -17.91
N GLY A 298 -7.63 -0.84 -16.74
CA GLY A 298 -7.41 -1.49 -15.45
C GLY A 298 -6.92 -0.49 -14.40
N PHE A 299 -5.75 -0.74 -13.83
CA PHE A 299 -5.11 0.17 -12.87
C PHE A 299 -3.67 0.50 -13.26
N ASN A 300 -3.25 1.71 -12.90
CA ASN A 300 -1.86 2.11 -12.86
C ASN A 300 -1.37 2.11 -11.41
N VAL A 301 -0.19 1.54 -11.17
CA VAL A 301 0.51 1.70 -9.90
C VAL A 301 1.31 3.00 -9.95
N ASN A 302 0.99 3.95 -9.08
CA ASN A 302 1.62 5.27 -9.09
C ASN A 302 2.83 5.34 -8.16
N THR A 303 2.79 4.62 -7.04
CA THR A 303 3.89 4.56 -6.08
C THR A 303 3.76 3.31 -5.24
N VAL A 304 4.89 2.84 -4.74
CA VAL A 304 4.97 1.74 -3.78
C VAL A 304 5.96 2.12 -2.68
N GLY A 305 5.76 1.58 -1.49
CA GLY A 305 6.63 1.87 -0.36
C GLY A 305 6.63 0.77 0.70
N TYR A 306 7.77 0.60 1.35
CA TYR A 306 7.84 -0.17 2.58
C TYR A 306 7.24 0.62 3.74
N VAL A 307 6.52 -0.06 4.63
CA VAL A 307 5.83 0.58 5.76
C VAL A 307 6.06 -0.15 7.08
N THR A 308 5.72 0.48 8.20
CA THR A 308 5.45 -0.27 9.45
C THR A 308 3.99 -0.07 9.83
N THR A 309 3.27 -1.15 10.13
CA THR A 309 1.88 -1.07 10.61
C THR A 309 1.80 -1.18 12.14
N GLY A 310 0.58 -1.20 12.67
CA GLY A 310 0.27 -1.22 14.09
C GLY A 310 0.61 -2.53 14.78
N ILE A 311 1.33 -2.46 15.90
CA ILE A 311 1.71 -3.62 16.71
C ILE A 311 0.56 -4.06 17.64
N THR A 312 0.57 -5.34 18.02
CA THR A 312 -0.41 -5.95 18.94
C THR A 312 -0.01 -5.86 20.42
N LYS A 313 1.21 -5.38 20.75
CA LYS A 313 1.82 -5.43 22.09
C LYS A 313 1.81 -4.06 22.77
N GLY A 314 1.80 -4.06 24.11
CA GLY A 314 1.90 -2.84 24.92
C GLY A 314 0.71 -1.89 24.70
N ALA A 315 0.99 -0.60 24.52
CA ALA A 315 0.00 0.43 24.17
C ALA A 315 -0.36 0.44 22.67
N GLY A 316 0.21 -0.48 21.88
CA GLY A 316 -0.01 -0.57 20.44
C GLY A 316 -1.41 -1.07 20.07
N PHE A 317 -1.94 -0.53 18.97
CA PHE A 317 -3.17 -0.99 18.35
C PHE A 317 -2.82 -1.54 16.97
N VAL A 318 -3.49 -2.63 16.58
CA VAL A 318 -3.37 -3.19 15.22
C VAL A 318 -3.95 -2.21 14.23
N THR A 319 -3.29 -2.02 13.09
CA THR A 319 -3.87 -1.30 11.95
C THR A 319 -5.13 -2.05 11.49
N PRO A 320 -6.31 -1.40 11.50
CA PRO A 320 -7.57 -2.10 11.29
C PRO A 320 -7.63 -2.66 9.87
N TYR A 321 -8.12 -3.91 9.74
CA TYR A 321 -8.43 -4.56 8.48
C TYR A 321 -9.74 -4.00 7.90
N GLY A 322 -9.79 -3.74 6.59
CA GLY A 322 -10.98 -3.33 5.87
C GLY A 322 -10.75 -2.21 4.85
N ASP A 323 -11.86 -1.64 4.35
CA ASP A 323 -11.84 -0.58 3.34
C ASP A 323 -12.36 0.73 3.94
N PHE A 324 -11.55 1.78 3.88
CA PHE A 324 -11.77 3.01 4.62
C PHE A 324 -11.75 4.24 3.73
N LEU A 325 -12.81 5.04 3.78
CA LEU A 325 -12.85 6.33 3.08
C LEU A 325 -11.92 7.32 3.80
N VAL A 326 -10.94 7.89 3.09
CA VAL A 326 -10.06 8.94 3.65
C VAL A 326 -10.90 10.09 4.19
N ALA A 327 -10.65 10.50 5.43
CA ALA A 327 -11.42 11.55 6.10
C ALA A 327 -10.90 12.94 5.75
N TYR A 328 -9.59 13.13 5.95
CA TYR A 328 -8.87 14.37 5.68
C TYR A 328 -7.37 14.09 5.73
N THR A 329 -6.59 15.09 5.33
CA THR A 329 -5.15 15.12 5.51
C THR A 329 -4.72 16.34 6.33
N LYS A 330 -3.53 16.29 6.93
CA LYS A 330 -2.92 17.42 7.63
C LYS A 330 -1.39 17.41 7.46
N PRO A 331 -0.72 18.57 7.43
CA PRO A 331 0.72 18.64 7.16
C PRO A 331 1.57 18.08 8.31
N VAL A 332 1.06 18.11 9.55
CA VAL A 332 1.76 17.60 10.74
C VAL A 332 0.77 16.87 11.64
N MET A 333 1.16 15.70 12.12
CA MET A 333 0.46 14.95 13.15
C MET A 333 1.23 15.02 14.46
N ALA A 334 0.57 15.46 15.53
CA ALA A 334 1.11 15.41 16.88
C ALA A 334 1.31 13.96 17.34
N TYR A 335 2.47 13.68 17.93
CA TYR A 335 2.79 12.42 18.58
C TYR A 335 2.61 12.57 20.09
N ALA A 336 1.59 11.89 20.62
CA ALA A 336 1.24 11.94 22.03
C ALA A 336 2.08 10.94 22.85
N SER A 337 2.35 11.29 24.10
CA SER A 337 2.97 10.39 25.05
C SER A 337 2.00 9.29 25.49
N ASP A 338 2.48 8.05 25.61
CA ASP A 338 1.69 6.94 26.13
C ASP A 338 1.50 6.99 27.65
N PHE A 339 2.35 7.73 28.39
CA PHE A 339 2.41 7.69 29.85
C PHE A 339 2.15 9.04 30.52
N GLN A 340 2.81 10.09 30.02
CA GLN A 340 2.67 11.46 30.53
C GLN A 340 1.37 12.10 30.06
N LYS A 341 0.66 12.72 31.00
CA LYS A 341 -0.60 13.44 30.80
C LYS A 341 -0.51 14.83 31.40
N GLU A 342 -1.30 15.75 30.86
CA GLU A 342 -1.52 17.11 31.38
C GLU A 342 -2.99 17.32 31.74
N PRO A 343 -3.30 18.17 32.73
CA PRO A 343 -4.68 18.48 33.09
C PRO A 343 -5.38 19.26 31.96
N ILE A 344 -6.63 18.90 31.69
CA ILE A 344 -7.55 19.72 30.89
C ILE A 344 -8.21 20.69 31.85
N LEU A 345 -8.04 21.99 31.61
CA LEU A 345 -8.62 23.04 32.44
C LEU A 345 -9.84 23.66 31.75
N ASN A 346 -10.87 24.00 32.51
CA ASN A 346 -11.97 24.84 32.01
C ASN A 346 -11.57 26.32 31.98
N SER A 347 -12.49 27.19 31.55
CA SER A 347 -12.26 28.65 31.48
C SER A 347 -11.95 29.32 32.83
N LYS A 348 -12.21 28.64 33.95
CA LYS A 348 -11.90 29.10 35.32
C LYS A 348 -10.59 28.51 35.86
N GLY A 349 -9.85 27.73 35.06
CA GLY A 349 -8.63 27.06 35.50
C GLY A 349 -8.86 25.78 36.32
N GLU A 350 -10.10 25.30 36.43
CA GLU A 350 -10.42 24.07 37.18
C GLU A 350 -10.15 22.84 36.31
N LYS A 351 -9.55 21.81 36.89
CA LYS A 351 -9.27 20.54 36.19
C LYS A 351 -10.58 19.79 35.92
N ILE A 352 -10.90 19.64 34.64
CA ILE A 352 -12.08 18.90 34.15
C ILE A 352 -11.72 17.56 33.49
N GLY A 353 -10.42 17.24 33.41
CA GLY A 353 -9.94 15.97 32.86
C GLY A 353 -8.43 15.95 32.72
N GLU A 354 -7.94 14.96 31.99
CA GLU A 354 -6.53 14.82 31.60
C GLU A 354 -6.44 14.42 30.13
N ARG A 355 -5.37 14.85 29.47
CA ARG A 355 -5.03 14.43 28.10
C ARG A 355 -3.56 14.03 28.02
N PRO A 356 -3.18 13.12 27.10
CA PRO A 356 -1.79 12.88 26.79
C PRO A 356 -1.07 14.18 26.38
N ILE A 357 0.15 14.38 26.87
CA ILE A 357 0.98 15.49 26.38
C ILE A 357 1.50 15.17 24.96
N VAL A 358 1.72 16.21 24.17
CA VAL A 358 2.38 16.08 22.86
C VAL A 358 3.89 16.12 23.04
N ILE A 359 4.57 15.04 22.67
CA ILE A 359 6.02 14.88 22.85
C ILE A 359 6.80 14.87 21.54
N GLY A 360 6.11 14.91 20.40
CA GLY A 360 6.73 14.85 19.09
C GLY A 360 5.75 15.09 17.97
N ASP A 361 6.19 14.77 16.76
CA ASP A 361 5.40 14.90 15.56
C ASP A 361 5.73 13.82 14.50
N ALA A 362 4.90 13.77 13.47
CA ALA A 362 5.18 13.15 12.19
C ALA A 362 4.71 14.07 11.06
N ARG A 363 5.49 14.15 9.98
CA ARG A 363 5.14 14.94 8.80
C ARG A 363 4.09 14.21 7.97
N PHE A 364 3.22 14.99 7.34
CA PHE A 364 2.17 14.60 6.38
C PHE A 364 1.31 13.42 6.85
N ALA A 365 0.05 13.68 7.17
CA ALA A 365 -0.82 12.63 7.70
C ALA A 365 -2.11 12.51 6.87
N ILE A 366 -2.47 11.28 6.52
CA ILE A 366 -3.71 10.93 5.81
C ILE A 366 -4.56 10.08 6.76
N ARG A 367 -5.68 10.61 7.25
CA ARG A 367 -6.53 9.89 8.21
C ARG A 367 -7.42 8.90 7.48
N PHE A 368 -7.36 7.63 7.86
CA PHE A 368 -8.17 6.58 7.26
C PHE A 368 -9.10 5.86 8.24
N SER A 369 -8.74 5.64 9.50
CA SER A 369 -9.67 5.00 10.46
C SER A 369 -9.32 5.29 11.92
N GLY A 370 -10.26 5.87 12.66
CA GLY A 370 -10.08 6.27 14.05
C GLY A 370 -8.86 7.17 14.19
N GLY A 371 -8.00 6.87 15.18
CA GLY A 371 -6.67 7.47 15.33
C GLY A 371 -5.58 6.95 14.37
N GLY A 372 -5.93 6.13 13.37
CA GLY A 372 -5.02 5.58 12.36
C GLY A 372 -4.81 6.54 11.18
N TYR A 373 -3.54 6.86 10.94
CA TYR A 373 -3.09 7.68 9.81
C TYR A 373 -2.01 6.95 9.02
N LEU A 374 -1.93 7.18 7.71
CA LEU A 374 -0.65 7.07 7.02
C LEU A 374 0.15 8.33 7.34
N HIS A 375 1.40 8.21 7.75
CA HIS A 375 2.25 9.36 8.04
C HIS A 375 3.74 9.08 7.86
N GLY A 376 4.56 10.14 7.85
CA GLY A 376 6.02 10.03 7.76
C GLY A 376 6.66 9.44 9.01
N ILE A 377 7.99 9.54 9.15
CA ILE A 377 8.67 8.96 10.30
C ILE A 377 8.45 9.85 11.54
N PRO A 378 7.82 9.32 12.62
CA PRO A 378 7.60 10.10 13.83
C PRO A 378 8.90 10.28 14.61
N SER A 379 9.01 11.36 15.38
CA SER A 379 10.08 11.52 16.36
C SER A 379 9.66 12.44 17.51
N THR A 380 10.17 12.16 18.71
CA THR A 380 10.04 13.08 19.84
C THR A 380 10.80 14.38 19.57
N PHE A 381 10.34 15.48 20.16
CA PHE A 381 11.02 16.78 20.06
C PHE A 381 12.37 16.75 20.75
N GLU A 382 12.42 16.16 21.95
CA GLU A 382 13.62 16.13 22.77
C GLU A 382 14.22 14.70 22.90
N PRO A 383 15.54 14.59 23.08
CA PRO A 383 16.54 15.65 22.83
C PRO A 383 16.64 15.96 21.32
N LYS A 384 16.76 17.25 20.96
CA LYS A 384 16.75 17.73 19.56
C LYS A 384 17.90 17.16 18.73
N GLU A 385 19.10 17.09 19.30
CA GLU A 385 20.33 16.64 18.65
C GLU A 385 20.24 15.21 18.12
N ASN A 386 19.41 14.37 18.74
CA ASN A 386 19.24 12.97 18.36
C ASN A 386 18.01 12.70 17.49
N ARG A 387 17.25 13.74 17.11
CA ARG A 387 15.97 13.58 16.39
C ARG A 387 16.16 12.85 15.04
N GLU A 388 17.15 13.23 14.25
CA GLU A 388 17.43 12.60 12.95
C GLU A 388 17.98 11.17 13.08
N ALA A 389 18.75 10.88 14.14
CA ALA A 389 19.19 9.52 14.44
C ALA A 389 17.99 8.61 14.78
N ARG A 390 17.04 9.09 15.59
CA ARG A 390 15.80 8.36 15.91
C ARG A 390 14.95 8.11 14.66
N LYS A 391 14.85 9.10 13.77
CA LYS A 391 14.14 8.95 12.49
C LYS A 391 14.81 7.89 11.62
N ARG A 392 16.13 7.95 11.43
CA ARG A 392 16.87 6.92 10.67
C ARG A 392 16.70 5.52 11.24
N ALA A 393 16.73 5.37 12.56
CA ALA A 393 16.51 4.07 13.21
C ALA A 393 15.11 3.52 12.95
N THR A 394 14.09 4.39 12.89
CA THR A 394 12.71 3.98 12.56
C THR A 394 12.54 3.69 11.07
N ALA A 395 13.13 4.51 10.19
CA ALA A 395 13.13 4.32 8.74
C ALA A 395 13.74 2.96 8.35
N ALA A 396 14.85 2.57 9.00
CA ALA A 396 15.48 1.27 8.80
C ALA A 396 14.59 0.05 9.13
N LYS A 397 13.45 0.26 9.80
CA LYS A 397 12.48 -0.80 10.13
C LYS A 397 11.26 -0.83 9.21
N LEU A 398 11.12 0.07 8.25
CA LEU A 398 10.09 -0.03 7.23
C LEU A 398 10.24 -1.35 6.44
N GLY A 399 9.13 -2.04 6.20
CA GLY A 399 9.11 -3.31 5.47
C GLY A 399 9.62 -4.51 6.27
N THR A 400 9.82 -4.36 7.58
CA THR A 400 10.33 -5.44 8.46
C THR A 400 9.20 -6.00 9.33
N ILE A 401 8.75 -5.24 10.33
CA ILE A 401 7.80 -5.66 11.37
C ILE A 401 6.84 -4.51 11.72
N PRO A 402 5.64 -4.82 12.25
CA PRO A 402 4.76 -3.82 12.84
C PRO A 402 5.42 -3.12 14.03
N LEU A 403 5.35 -1.79 14.08
CA LEU A 403 5.97 -0.95 15.13
C LEU A 403 5.12 0.23 15.58
N SER A 404 4.03 0.54 14.88
CA SER A 404 3.24 1.74 15.15
C SER A 404 2.13 1.48 16.19
N HIS A 405 1.49 2.56 16.65
CA HIS A 405 0.26 2.49 17.43
C HIS A 405 -0.91 2.79 16.47
N LYS A 406 -1.43 1.76 15.77
CA LYS A 406 -2.47 1.81 14.72
C LYS A 406 -2.06 2.34 13.35
N CYS A 407 -1.17 3.33 13.31
CA CYS A 407 -0.82 4.06 12.11
C CYS A 407 -0.04 3.23 11.08
N VAL A 408 0.18 3.80 9.90
CA VAL A 408 1.07 3.24 8.89
C VAL A 408 2.17 4.25 8.67
N ARG A 409 3.40 3.87 9.03
CA ARG A 409 4.59 4.72 8.89
C ARG A 409 5.19 4.50 7.51
N ASN A 410 5.54 5.59 6.84
CA ASN A 410 6.17 5.64 5.53
C ASN A 410 7.47 6.45 5.61
N GLU A 411 8.33 6.33 4.60
CA GLU A 411 9.38 7.32 4.36
C GLU A 411 8.76 8.72 4.15
N ASP A 412 9.45 9.76 4.62
CA ASP A 412 8.93 11.14 4.64
C ASP A 412 8.58 11.68 3.25
N ASP A 413 9.36 11.32 2.22
CA ASP A 413 9.14 11.72 0.83
C ASP A 413 8.08 10.86 0.11
N VAL A 414 7.97 9.56 0.43
CA VAL A 414 6.86 8.72 -0.03
C VAL A 414 5.53 9.28 0.47
N ILE A 415 5.42 9.59 1.76
CA ILE A 415 4.19 10.15 2.31
C ILE A 415 3.92 11.57 1.81
N GLU A 416 4.95 12.36 1.53
CA GLU A 416 4.77 13.68 0.93
C GLU A 416 4.10 13.56 -0.44
N TYR A 417 4.59 12.64 -1.28
CA TYR A 417 3.97 12.33 -2.56
C TYR A 417 2.50 11.90 -2.38
N LEU A 418 2.23 10.92 -1.50
CA LEU A 418 0.87 10.44 -1.23
C LEU A 418 -0.04 11.56 -0.73
N TYR A 419 0.43 12.39 0.20
CA TYR A 419 -0.30 13.52 0.76
C TYR A 419 -0.72 14.51 -0.33
N ARG A 420 0.20 14.86 -1.24
CA ARG A 420 -0.07 15.74 -2.38
C ARG A 420 -1.03 15.07 -3.37
N TRP A 421 -0.81 13.80 -3.69
CA TRP A 421 -1.66 13.03 -4.59
C TRP A 421 -3.10 12.87 -4.07
N VAL A 422 -3.28 12.63 -2.76
CA VAL A 422 -4.62 12.58 -2.14
C VAL A 422 -5.31 13.94 -2.18
N ASN A 423 -4.58 15.02 -1.90
CA ASN A 423 -5.15 16.36 -1.86
C ASN A 423 -5.44 16.92 -3.26
N GLY A 424 -4.70 16.50 -4.28
CA GLY A 424 -4.81 17.07 -5.62
C GLY A 424 -4.61 18.58 -5.60
N LYS A 425 -5.58 19.33 -6.11
CA LYS A 425 -5.56 20.80 -6.14
C LYS A 425 -6.14 21.45 -4.87
N ASN A 426 -6.68 20.66 -3.94
CA ASN A 426 -7.30 21.21 -2.73
C ASN A 426 -6.27 21.84 -1.79
N LYS A 427 -6.68 22.94 -1.16
CA LYS A 427 -5.86 23.71 -0.22
C LYS A 427 -6.23 23.41 1.22
N ILE A 428 -5.27 23.63 2.11
CA ILE A 428 -5.45 23.57 3.56
C ILE A 428 -6.54 24.60 3.95
N GLN A 429 -7.54 24.10 4.67
CA GLN A 429 -8.66 24.89 5.20
C GLN A 429 -8.27 25.56 6.53
N LYS A 430 -9.09 26.49 7.00
CA LYS A 430 -8.84 27.24 8.27
C LYS A 430 -8.68 26.34 9.50
N ASN A 431 -9.27 25.14 9.48
CA ASN A 431 -9.12 24.16 10.56
C ASN A 431 -7.80 23.37 10.52
N GLY A 432 -6.90 23.68 9.57
CA GLY A 432 -5.61 23.00 9.39
C GLY A 432 -5.69 21.68 8.64
N PHE A 433 -6.87 21.27 8.18
CA PHE A 433 -7.06 20.05 7.38
C PHE A 433 -7.18 20.36 5.90
N THR A 434 -6.82 19.40 5.06
CA THR A 434 -7.19 19.38 3.64
C THR A 434 -8.10 18.20 3.40
N TYR A 435 -9.14 18.37 2.58
CA TYR A 435 -10.03 17.28 2.20
C TYR A 435 -9.65 16.81 0.79
N PRO A 436 -9.68 15.50 0.49
CA PRO A 436 -9.36 14.99 -0.85
C PRO A 436 -10.20 15.66 -1.95
N GLU A 437 -9.59 15.91 -3.12
CA GLU A 437 -10.29 16.47 -4.30
C GLU A 437 -11.34 15.50 -4.86
N GLU A 438 -11.07 14.21 -4.77
CA GLU A 438 -11.99 13.12 -5.07
C GLU A 438 -11.93 12.06 -3.97
N HIS A 439 -12.89 11.14 -3.95
CA HIS A 439 -12.89 10.05 -2.97
C HIS A 439 -11.63 9.19 -3.12
N VAL A 440 -10.92 9.00 -2.01
CA VAL A 440 -9.77 8.09 -1.90
C VAL A 440 -10.10 7.04 -0.86
N ILE A 441 -9.82 5.77 -1.18
CA ILE A 441 -10.05 4.66 -0.26
C ILE A 441 -8.72 4.02 0.12
N VAL A 442 -8.54 3.79 1.43
CA VAL A 442 -7.45 2.98 1.97
C VAL A 442 -7.96 1.56 2.18
N ILE A 443 -7.34 0.59 1.54
CA ILE A 443 -7.61 -0.84 1.69
C ILE A 443 -6.51 -1.43 2.56
N VAL A 444 -6.87 -1.98 3.72
CA VAL A 444 -5.92 -2.63 4.62
C VAL A 444 -6.21 -4.12 4.69
N ASP A 445 -5.19 -4.92 4.42
CA ASP A 445 -5.23 -6.38 4.35
C ASP A 445 -4.34 -7.03 5.41
#